data_AF-A0A328SKY1-F1
#
_entry.id   AF-A0A328SKY1-F1
#
_cell.length_a   1.000
_cell.length_b   1.000
_cell.length_c   1.000
_cell.angle_alpha   90.00
_cell.angle_beta   90.00
_cell.angle_gamma   90.00
#
_symmetry.space_group_name_H-M   'P 1'
#
loop_
_entity.id
_entity.type
_entity.pdbx_description
1 polymer ?
#
loop_
_entity_poly.entity_id
_entity_poly.type
_entity_poly.pdbx_seq_one_letter_code
_entity_poly.pdbx_strand_id
1 'polypeptide(L)'
;MLNKDHPRYESLLLRDKIVQAHKNGILADSGMIAHGRGETYDYLIGEKTTRNSINTIKVSAAYFLTAKKPVLSVNGNTTALVAEDIAKMSKLLDIPVEINLYYRTDERVRRIEEVYKKLGVKEILGTNDDEFIDTPNLNGPRSPVSIDGISKSDLIFIPLEDGDRAEALYNLGKTIISVDLNP
;
A
#
# COMPACT_ATOMS: atom_id res chain seq x y z
N MET A 1 -24.20 12.17 -6.80
CA MET A 1 -24.09 10.70 -6.98
C MET A 1 -23.59 10.44 -8.38
N LEU A 2 -22.56 9.61 -8.53
CA LEU A 2 -22.04 9.18 -9.84
C LEU A 2 -23.06 8.24 -10.51
N ASN A 3 -23.37 8.46 -11.78
CA ASN A 3 -24.26 7.59 -12.55
C ASN A 3 -23.55 6.26 -12.85
N LYS A 4 -24.13 5.13 -12.42
CA LYS A 4 -23.57 3.78 -12.62
C LYS A 4 -23.49 3.36 -14.08
N ASP A 5 -24.37 3.90 -14.93
CA ASP A 5 -24.38 3.60 -16.37
C ASP A 5 -23.38 4.44 -17.16
N HIS A 6 -22.63 5.31 -16.49
CA HIS A 6 -21.62 6.14 -17.15
C HIS A 6 -20.44 5.26 -17.62
N PRO A 7 -19.96 5.41 -18.87
CA PRO A 7 -18.86 4.59 -19.40
C PRO A 7 -17.53 4.73 -18.65
N ARG A 8 -17.39 5.78 -17.83
CA ARG A 8 -16.23 6.06 -16.97
C ARG A 8 -16.53 5.90 -15.48
N TYR A 9 -17.61 5.21 -15.11
CA TYR A 9 -18.08 5.14 -13.72
C TYR A 9 -16.98 4.72 -12.75
N GLU A 10 -16.23 3.66 -13.07
CA GLU A 10 -15.18 3.12 -12.21
C GLU A 10 -14.04 4.13 -12.00
N SER A 11 -13.49 4.71 -13.07
CA SER A 11 -12.46 5.75 -13.00
C SER A 11 -12.93 6.96 -12.16
N LEU A 12 -14.18 7.42 -12.37
CA LEU A 12 -14.72 8.54 -11.58
C LEU A 12 -14.95 8.19 -10.11
N LEU A 13 -15.35 6.95 -9.81
CA LEU A 13 -15.53 6.46 -8.45
C LEU A 13 -14.19 6.42 -7.70
N LEU A 14 -13.13 5.92 -8.33
CA LEU A 14 -11.79 5.88 -7.74
C LEU A 14 -11.23 7.29 -7.50
N ARG A 15 -11.46 8.22 -8.43
CA ARG A 15 -11.12 9.64 -8.23
C ARG A 15 -11.85 10.24 -7.03
N ASP A 16 -13.16 9.99 -6.89
CA ASP A 16 -13.92 10.49 -5.74
C ASP A 16 -13.37 9.90 -4.43
N LYS A 17 -13.07 8.59 -4.37
CA LYS A 17 -12.42 7.98 -3.19
C LYS A 17 -11.13 8.70 -2.81
N ILE A 18 -10.27 9.02 -3.78
CA ILE A 18 -9.02 9.77 -3.55
C ILE A 18 -9.32 11.18 -3.03
N VAL A 19 -10.28 11.89 -3.63
CA VAL A 19 -10.67 13.24 -3.15
C VAL A 19 -11.21 13.20 -1.72
N GLN A 20 -12.07 12.23 -1.39
CA GLN A 20 -12.61 12.08 -0.04
C GLN A 20 -11.51 11.71 0.97
N ALA A 21 -10.60 10.81 0.61
CA ALA A 21 -9.49 10.44 1.48
C ALA A 21 -8.53 11.60 1.75
N HIS A 22 -8.32 12.50 0.78
CA HIS A 22 -7.57 13.73 0.98
C HIS A 22 -8.28 14.69 1.94
N LYS A 23 -9.57 14.96 1.73
CA LYS A 23 -10.40 15.76 2.66
C LYS A 23 -10.43 15.19 4.07
N ASN A 24 -10.40 13.86 4.18
CA ASN A 24 -10.36 13.13 5.43
C ASN A 24 -8.95 12.93 5.97
N GLY A 25 -7.93 13.66 5.49
CA GLY A 25 -6.59 13.67 6.06
C GLY A 25 -5.86 12.32 6.00
N ILE A 26 -6.26 11.40 5.13
CA ILE A 26 -5.56 10.11 4.91
C ILE A 26 -4.41 10.29 3.91
N LEU A 27 -4.61 11.14 2.89
CA LEU A 27 -3.66 11.38 1.82
C LEU A 27 -2.82 12.64 2.05
N ALA A 28 -1.59 12.63 1.53
CA ALA A 28 -0.83 13.84 1.29
C ALA A 28 -1.25 14.47 -0.05
N ASP A 29 -0.93 15.75 -0.27
CA ASP A 29 -1.23 16.45 -1.53
C ASP A 29 -0.64 15.73 -2.75
N SER A 30 0.58 15.21 -2.62
CA SER A 30 1.27 14.43 -3.65
C SER A 30 0.56 13.10 -3.97
N GLY A 31 -0.26 12.57 -3.07
CA GLY A 31 -1.01 11.33 -3.26
C GLY A 31 -2.07 11.45 -4.36
N MET A 32 -2.69 12.62 -4.52
CA MET A 32 -3.63 12.87 -5.62
C MET A 32 -2.91 12.93 -6.98
N ILE A 33 -1.72 13.55 -7.03
CA ILE A 33 -0.90 13.61 -8.24
C ILE A 33 -0.43 12.21 -8.63
N ALA A 34 -0.01 11.40 -7.65
CA ALA A 34 0.38 10.01 -7.87
C ALA A 34 -0.76 9.17 -8.47
N HIS A 35 -2.00 9.39 -8.02
CA HIS A 35 -3.16 8.73 -8.62
C HIS A 35 -3.34 9.08 -10.10
N GLY A 36 -3.21 10.36 -10.46
CA GLY A 36 -3.32 10.79 -11.87
C GLY A 36 -2.21 10.22 -12.77
N ARG A 37 -0.99 10.02 -12.24
CA ARG A 37 0.06 9.28 -12.97
C ARG A 37 -0.36 7.84 -13.21
N GLY A 38 -0.89 7.16 -12.19
CA GLY A 38 -1.40 5.81 -12.31
C GLY A 38 -2.51 5.70 -13.37
N GLU A 39 -3.50 6.59 -13.32
CA GLU A 39 -4.56 6.63 -14.33
C GLU A 39 -4.00 6.79 -15.75
N THR A 40 -2.97 7.62 -15.94
CA THR A 40 -2.34 7.81 -17.26
C THR A 40 -1.81 6.49 -17.83
N TYR A 41 -1.12 5.68 -17.03
CA TYR A 41 -0.68 4.37 -17.45
C TYR A 41 -1.83 3.38 -17.61
N ASP A 42 -2.86 3.47 -16.77
CA ASP A 42 -4.04 2.61 -16.89
C ASP A 42 -4.75 2.81 -18.24
N TYR A 43 -4.88 4.07 -18.70
CA TYR A 43 -5.36 4.38 -20.05
C TYR A 43 -4.49 3.73 -21.15
N LEU A 44 -3.16 3.71 -20.99
CA LEU A 44 -2.24 3.10 -21.96
C LEU A 44 -2.32 1.57 -21.95
N ILE A 45 -2.54 0.96 -20.78
CA ILE A 45 -2.72 -0.48 -20.59
C ILE A 45 -4.10 -0.94 -21.09
N GLY A 46 -5.06 -0.01 -21.15
CA GLY A 46 -6.44 -0.25 -21.56
C GLY A 46 -7.36 -0.66 -20.41
N GLU A 47 -7.09 -0.16 -19.20
CA GLU A 47 -7.95 -0.25 -18.01
C GLU A 47 -8.38 -1.68 -17.69
N LYS A 48 -7.42 -2.60 -17.75
CA LYS A 48 -7.64 -4.03 -17.56
C LYS A 48 -6.42 -4.73 -16.99
N THR A 49 -6.66 -5.83 -16.28
CA THR A 49 -5.58 -6.72 -15.85
C THR A 49 -4.98 -7.45 -17.07
N THR A 50 -3.69 -7.23 -17.31
CA THR A 50 -2.98 -7.86 -18.45
C THR A 50 -2.64 -9.32 -18.17
N ARG A 51 -2.27 -10.08 -19.21
CA ARG A 51 -1.80 -11.47 -19.05
C ARG A 51 -0.54 -11.56 -18.17
N ASN A 52 0.38 -10.59 -18.31
CA ASN A 52 1.59 -10.52 -17.48
C ASN A 52 1.20 -10.26 -16.02
N SER A 53 0.30 -9.31 -15.77
CA SER A 53 -0.19 -9.02 -14.42
C SER A 53 -0.89 -10.23 -13.79
N ILE A 54 -1.71 -10.97 -14.55
CA ILE A 54 -2.34 -12.23 -14.07
C ILE A 54 -1.27 -13.25 -13.68
N ASN A 55 -0.20 -13.39 -14.47
CA ASN A 55 0.89 -14.30 -14.14
C ASN A 55 1.62 -13.85 -12.86
N THR A 56 1.94 -12.56 -12.73
CA THR A 56 2.57 -11.99 -11.54
C THR A 56 1.70 -12.21 -10.30
N ILE A 57 0.38 -12.01 -10.38
CA ILE A 57 -0.55 -12.27 -9.28
C ILE A 57 -0.46 -13.73 -8.80
N LYS A 58 -0.37 -14.70 -9.71
CA LYS A 58 -0.22 -16.13 -9.36
C LYS A 58 1.11 -16.41 -8.66
N VAL A 59 2.21 -15.84 -9.15
CA VAL A 59 3.54 -15.97 -8.56
C VAL A 59 3.58 -15.30 -7.18
N SER A 60 3.02 -14.10 -7.04
CA SER A 60 2.87 -13.39 -5.77
C SER A 60 2.09 -14.22 -4.75
N ALA A 61 1.00 -14.87 -5.15
CA ALA A 61 0.24 -15.76 -4.27
C ALA A 61 1.11 -16.93 -3.77
N ALA A 62 1.95 -17.52 -4.62
CA ALA A 62 2.87 -18.58 -4.20
C ALA A 62 3.93 -18.08 -3.20
N TYR A 63 4.44 -16.85 -3.37
CA TYR A 63 5.32 -16.21 -2.39
C TYR A 63 4.63 -16.03 -1.04
N PHE A 64 3.40 -15.50 -1.02
CA PHE A 64 2.65 -15.36 0.23
C PHE A 64 2.38 -16.68 0.93
N LEU A 65 2.14 -17.77 0.19
CA LEU A 65 1.91 -19.10 0.77
C LEU A 65 3.18 -19.77 1.32
N THR A 66 4.37 -19.28 0.96
CA THR A 66 5.66 -19.89 1.33
C THR A 66 6.52 -18.99 2.24
N ALA A 67 6.20 -17.70 2.33
CA ALA A 67 6.85 -16.75 3.22
C ALA A 67 6.61 -17.10 4.69
N LYS A 68 7.62 -16.85 5.52
CA LYS A 68 7.57 -17.10 6.97
C LYS A 68 7.08 -15.88 7.75
N LYS A 69 7.42 -14.67 7.29
CA LYS A 69 7.08 -13.39 7.92
C LYS A 69 6.68 -12.36 6.86
N PRO A 70 5.60 -12.61 6.09
CA PRO A 70 5.07 -11.64 5.14
C PRO A 70 4.47 -10.42 5.85
N VAL A 71 4.65 -9.24 5.27
CA VAL A 71 4.06 -7.98 5.77
C VAL A 71 3.34 -7.23 4.65
N LEU A 72 2.14 -6.72 4.93
CA LEU A 72 1.40 -5.84 4.03
C LEU A 72 1.71 -4.38 4.37
N SER A 73 2.53 -3.70 3.56
CA SER A 73 2.79 -2.28 3.75
C SER A 73 1.67 -1.45 3.14
N VAL A 74 1.17 -0.47 3.90
CA VAL A 74 0.07 0.39 3.45
C VAL A 74 0.42 1.86 3.59
N ASN A 75 0.04 2.62 2.57
CA ASN A 75 0.12 4.08 2.57
C ASN A 75 -1.29 4.70 2.44
N GLY A 76 -1.35 6.02 2.32
CA GLY A 76 -2.63 6.73 2.17
C GLY A 76 -3.42 6.34 0.91
N ASN A 77 -2.75 6.14 -0.24
CA ASN A 77 -3.42 5.76 -1.50
C ASN A 77 -3.99 4.35 -1.43
N THR A 78 -3.21 3.40 -0.90
CA THR A 78 -3.67 2.02 -0.69
C THR A 78 -4.87 1.98 0.25
N THR A 79 -4.81 2.73 1.35
CA THR A 79 -5.90 2.82 2.33
C THR A 79 -7.16 3.46 1.72
N ALA A 80 -7.01 4.50 0.91
CA ALA A 80 -8.13 5.17 0.25
C ALA A 80 -8.87 4.27 -0.76
N LEU A 81 -8.13 3.44 -1.49
CA LEU A 81 -8.66 2.69 -2.64
C LEU A 81 -9.15 1.30 -2.25
N VAL A 82 -8.36 0.57 -1.45
CA VAL A 82 -8.48 -0.89 -1.29
C VAL A 82 -8.29 -1.38 0.16
N ALA A 83 -8.53 -0.54 1.17
CA ALA A 83 -8.37 -0.94 2.58
C ALA A 83 -9.14 -2.23 2.95
N GLU A 84 -10.36 -2.39 2.43
CA GLU A 84 -11.16 -3.61 2.67
C GLU A 84 -10.47 -4.88 2.16
N ASP A 85 -9.83 -4.82 0.99
CA ASP A 85 -9.18 -5.99 0.40
C ASP A 85 -7.84 -6.30 1.09
N ILE A 86 -7.11 -5.27 1.52
CA ILE A 86 -5.95 -5.44 2.40
C ILE A 86 -6.36 -6.09 3.72
N ALA A 87 -7.45 -5.64 4.35
CA ALA A 87 -7.94 -6.23 5.60
C ALA A 87 -8.39 -7.69 5.42
N LYS A 88 -9.08 -8.00 4.31
CA LYS A 88 -9.43 -9.39 3.96
C LYS A 88 -8.18 -10.25 3.78
N MET A 89 -7.16 -9.74 3.09
CA MET A 89 -5.91 -10.46 2.86
C MET A 89 -5.13 -10.68 4.16
N SER A 90 -5.00 -9.65 5.00
CA SER A 90 -4.41 -9.74 6.34
C SER A 90 -5.11 -10.82 7.17
N LYS A 91 -6.44 -10.83 7.19
CA LYS A 91 -7.23 -11.83 7.92
C LYS A 91 -7.10 -13.24 7.34
N LEU A 92 -7.08 -13.37 6.01
CA LEU A 92 -7.01 -14.65 5.32
C LEU A 92 -5.67 -15.36 5.56
N LEU A 93 -4.59 -14.59 5.56
CA LEU A 93 -3.23 -15.10 5.71
C LEU A 93 -2.72 -15.05 7.16
N ASP A 94 -3.44 -14.36 8.05
CA ASP A 94 -3.05 -14.03 9.43
C ASP A 94 -1.70 -13.30 9.48
N ILE A 95 -1.61 -12.19 8.73
CA ILE A 95 -0.38 -11.40 8.53
C ILE A 95 -0.60 -9.93 8.89
N PRO A 96 0.43 -9.22 9.41
CA PRO A 96 0.29 -7.84 9.84
C PRO A 96 0.13 -6.86 8.69
N VAL A 97 -0.51 -5.72 9.00
CA VAL A 97 -0.55 -4.54 8.16
C VAL A 97 0.36 -3.48 8.76
N GLU A 98 1.40 -3.05 8.05
CA GLU A 98 2.31 -1.99 8.50
C GLU A 98 2.03 -0.66 7.80
N ILE A 99 1.68 0.36 8.57
CA ILE A 99 1.50 1.73 8.09
C ILE A 99 2.88 2.31 7.77
N ASN A 100 3.13 2.60 6.50
CA ASN A 100 4.33 3.29 6.08
C ASN A 100 4.00 4.49 5.18
N LEU A 101 4.53 5.66 5.55
CA LEU A 101 4.17 6.94 4.96
C LEU A 101 5.42 7.76 4.68
N TYR A 102 5.54 8.26 3.45
CA TYR A 102 6.60 9.21 3.10
C TYR A 102 6.45 10.54 3.88
N TYR A 103 5.25 11.12 3.88
CA TYR A 103 4.93 12.32 4.67
C TYR A 103 4.22 11.92 5.96
N ARG A 104 4.97 11.27 6.86
CA ARG A 104 4.44 10.77 8.13
C ARG A 104 4.05 11.93 9.05
N THR A 105 2.83 11.88 9.57
CA THR A 105 2.38 12.72 10.69
C THR A 105 1.52 11.86 11.61
N ASP A 106 1.55 12.15 12.91
CA ASP A 106 0.80 11.37 13.90
C ASP A 106 -0.69 11.29 13.59
N GLU A 107 -1.26 12.37 13.05
CA GLU A 107 -2.66 12.44 12.68
C GLU A 107 -2.98 11.52 11.50
N ARG A 108 -2.14 11.50 10.45
CA ARG A 108 -2.34 10.61 9.30
C ARG A 108 -2.23 9.15 9.71
N VAL A 109 -1.27 8.83 10.58
CA VAL A 109 -1.08 7.48 11.13
C VAL A 109 -2.34 7.06 11.89
N ARG A 110 -2.84 7.89 12.83
CA ARG A 110 -4.07 7.61 13.58
C ARG A 110 -5.27 7.38 12.66
N ARG A 111 -5.45 8.22 11.65
CA ARG A 111 -6.57 8.11 10.69
C ARG A 111 -6.51 6.79 9.89
N ILE A 112 -5.32 6.38 9.44
CA ILE A 112 -5.13 5.10 8.72
C ILE A 112 -5.32 3.91 9.66
N GLU A 113 -4.75 3.98 10.86
CA GLU A 113 -4.90 2.97 11.90
C GLU A 113 -6.38 2.73 12.25
N GLU A 114 -7.16 3.80 12.43
CA GLU A 114 -8.60 3.70 12.66
C GLU A 114 -9.36 2.99 11.54
N VAL A 115 -8.98 3.21 10.28
CA VAL A 115 -9.59 2.52 9.12
C VAL A 115 -9.38 1.02 9.25
N TYR A 116 -8.15 0.57 9.48
CA TYR A 116 -7.85 -0.86 9.58
C TYR A 116 -8.40 -1.49 10.86
N LYS A 117 -8.44 -0.77 11.99
CA LYS A 117 -9.12 -1.21 13.22
C LYS A 117 -10.61 -1.46 12.97
N LYS A 118 -11.30 -0.54 12.29
CA LYS A 118 -12.73 -0.68 11.94
C LYS A 118 -12.98 -1.86 11.00
N LEU A 119 -12.00 -2.20 10.16
CA LEU A 119 -12.05 -3.36 9.26
C LEU A 119 -11.65 -4.69 9.95
N GLY A 120 -11.28 -4.65 11.23
CA GLY A 120 -10.98 -5.84 12.03
C GLY A 120 -9.59 -6.44 11.78
N VAL A 121 -8.63 -5.63 11.30
CA VAL A 121 -7.22 -6.05 11.26
C VAL A 121 -6.71 -6.21 12.69
N LYS A 122 -6.16 -7.39 13.01
CA LYS A 122 -5.70 -7.73 14.37
C LYS A 122 -4.38 -7.05 14.73
N GLU A 123 -3.44 -7.06 13.78
CA GLU A 123 -2.07 -6.60 13.98
C GLU A 123 -1.79 -5.46 13.00
N ILE A 124 -1.72 -4.24 13.55
CA ILE A 124 -1.42 -3.02 12.81
C ILE A 124 -0.11 -2.48 13.37
N LEU A 125 0.90 -2.43 12.52
CA LEU A 125 2.25 -1.96 12.83
C LEU A 125 2.50 -0.59 12.20
N GLY A 126 3.61 0.04 12.55
CA GLY A 126 3.95 1.39 12.10
C GLY A 126 3.05 2.46 12.70
N THR A 127 2.39 2.17 13.83
CA THR A 127 1.56 3.11 14.58
C THR A 127 2.41 4.18 15.28
N ASN A 128 1.80 5.14 15.98
CA ASN A 128 2.57 6.13 16.73
C ASN A 128 3.21 5.55 18.01
N ASP A 129 2.76 4.37 18.45
CA ASP A 129 3.24 3.69 19.64
C ASP A 129 4.27 2.60 19.31
N ASP A 130 4.57 2.38 18.02
CA ASP A 130 5.57 1.42 17.56
C ASP A 130 7.00 1.90 17.86
N GLU A 131 7.88 0.93 18.11
CA GLU A 131 9.31 1.16 18.04
C GLU A 131 9.81 0.99 16.59
N PHE A 132 10.71 1.90 16.18
CA PHE A 132 11.21 1.97 14.82
C PHE A 132 12.71 1.70 14.75
N ILE A 133 13.14 1.15 13.62
CA ILE A 133 14.54 1.08 13.21
C ILE A 133 14.68 1.69 11.82
N ASP A 134 15.80 2.38 11.59
CA ASP A 134 16.10 2.94 10.28
C ASP A 134 16.55 1.85 9.30
N THR A 135 16.05 1.94 8.07
CA THR A 135 16.49 1.10 6.96
C THR A 135 17.90 1.55 6.55
N PRO A 136 18.93 0.67 6.61
CA PRO A 136 20.29 1.03 6.24
C PRO A 136 20.38 1.65 4.84
N ASN A 137 21.17 2.72 4.71
CA ASN A 137 21.40 3.46 3.46
C ASN A 137 20.15 4.15 2.86
N LEU A 138 19.04 4.20 3.60
CA LEU A 138 17.88 5.00 3.24
C LEU A 138 17.81 6.19 4.19
N ASN A 139 17.80 7.40 3.63
CA ASN A 139 17.72 8.63 4.41
C ASN A 139 16.30 9.20 4.41
N GLY A 140 16.00 9.96 5.47
CA GLY A 140 14.78 10.76 5.58
C GLY A 140 13.56 9.98 6.06
N PRO A 141 12.36 10.55 5.90
CA PRO A 141 11.13 10.06 6.55
C PRO A 141 10.64 8.69 6.03
N ARG A 142 11.26 8.17 4.96
CA ARG A 142 11.02 6.85 4.38
C ARG A 142 11.91 5.74 4.95
N SER A 143 12.92 6.10 5.76
CA SER A 143 13.84 5.13 6.37
C SER A 143 13.21 4.30 7.50
N PRO A 144 12.46 4.90 8.44
CA PRO A 144 11.97 4.16 9.59
C PRO A 144 10.95 3.08 9.20
N VAL A 145 11.14 1.89 9.77
CA VAL A 145 10.21 0.75 9.67
C VAL A 145 9.98 0.14 11.05
N SER A 146 8.84 -0.53 11.24
CA SER A 146 8.53 -1.17 12.53
C SER A 146 9.55 -2.27 12.86
N ILE A 147 10.00 -2.32 14.12
CA ILE A 147 10.88 -3.39 14.62
C ILE A 147 10.20 -4.76 14.54
N ASP A 148 8.88 -4.83 14.62
CA ASP A 148 8.14 -6.09 14.56
C ASP A 148 7.62 -6.45 13.18
N GLY A 149 7.62 -5.50 12.25
CA GLY A 149 7.12 -5.69 10.89
C GLY A 149 8.21 -5.84 9.85
N ILE A 150 8.32 -4.85 8.96
CA ILE A 150 9.17 -4.85 7.77
C ILE A 150 10.62 -5.18 8.12
N SER A 151 11.15 -4.71 9.25
CA SER A 151 12.52 -5.01 9.67
C SER A 151 12.80 -6.53 9.78
N LYS A 152 11.86 -7.31 10.34
CA LYS A 152 11.95 -8.77 10.54
C LYS A 152 11.35 -9.60 9.40
N SER A 153 10.72 -8.95 8.41
CA SER A 153 10.06 -9.62 7.29
C SER A 153 11.03 -10.28 6.30
N ASP A 154 10.56 -11.36 5.68
CA ASP A 154 11.19 -12.02 4.52
C ASP A 154 10.49 -11.71 3.19
N LEU A 155 9.19 -11.37 3.26
CA LEU A 155 8.37 -10.90 2.14
C LEU A 155 7.65 -9.60 2.51
N ILE A 156 7.66 -8.63 1.60
CA ILE A 156 6.92 -7.38 1.77
C ILE A 156 6.07 -7.10 0.54
N PHE A 157 4.82 -6.72 0.78
CA PHE A 157 3.93 -6.17 -0.22
C PHE A 157 3.89 -4.64 -0.11
N ILE A 158 4.30 -3.95 -1.18
CA ILE A 158 4.45 -2.49 -1.23
C ILE A 158 3.71 -1.89 -2.44
N PRO A 159 2.37 -1.77 -2.38
CA PRO A 159 1.60 -1.14 -3.44
C PRO A 159 1.85 0.37 -3.49
N LEU A 160 2.05 0.92 -4.69
CA LEU A 160 2.24 2.36 -4.95
C LEU A 160 3.40 2.97 -4.13
N GLU A 161 4.58 2.35 -4.23
CA GLU A 161 5.75 2.65 -3.40
C GLU A 161 6.79 3.54 -4.09
N ASP A 162 7.61 4.21 -3.28
CA ASP A 162 8.80 4.93 -3.72
C ASP A 162 9.94 3.99 -4.16
N GLY A 163 10.57 4.30 -5.30
CA GLY A 163 11.60 3.45 -5.92
C GLY A 163 12.83 3.24 -5.05
N ASP A 164 13.35 4.31 -4.43
CA ASP A 164 14.55 4.22 -3.60
C ASP A 164 14.31 3.35 -2.35
N ARG A 165 13.09 3.39 -1.79
CA ARG A 165 12.73 2.54 -0.65
C ARG A 165 12.60 1.08 -1.07
N ALA A 166 11.98 0.81 -2.21
CA ALA A 166 11.92 -0.55 -2.76
C ALA A 166 13.34 -1.11 -3.01
N GLU A 167 14.23 -0.31 -3.59
CA GLU A 167 15.63 -0.69 -3.82
C GLU A 167 16.38 -0.93 -2.51
N ALA A 168 16.24 -0.06 -1.51
CA ALA A 168 16.88 -0.23 -0.20
C ALA A 168 16.44 -1.53 0.48
N LEU A 169 15.15 -1.85 0.45
CA LEU A 169 14.61 -3.08 1.04
C LEU A 169 15.08 -4.33 0.27
N TYR A 170 15.17 -4.24 -1.06
CA TYR A 170 15.70 -5.32 -1.90
C TYR A 170 17.18 -5.60 -1.58
N ASN A 171 17.98 -4.56 -1.42
CA ASN A 171 19.41 -4.67 -1.07
C ASN A 171 19.64 -5.28 0.31
N LEU A 172 18.62 -5.31 1.19
CA LEU A 172 18.63 -6.02 2.46
C LEU A 172 18.21 -7.50 2.35
N GLY A 173 18.07 -8.01 1.12
CA GLY A 173 17.72 -9.41 0.85
C GLY A 173 16.24 -9.74 1.07
N LYS A 174 15.37 -8.73 1.15
CA LYS A 174 13.92 -8.94 1.31
C LYS A 174 13.28 -9.26 -0.03
N THR A 175 12.34 -10.19 -0.03
CA THR A 175 11.50 -10.42 -1.21
C THR A 175 10.45 -9.33 -1.29
N ILE A 176 10.26 -8.75 -2.47
CA ILE A 176 9.36 -7.62 -2.68
C ILE A 176 8.30 -7.98 -3.70
N ILE A 177 7.05 -7.70 -3.37
CA ILE A 177 5.93 -7.68 -4.31
C ILE A 177 5.41 -6.24 -4.36
N SER A 178 5.56 -5.61 -5.52
CA SER A 178 5.02 -4.26 -5.78
C SER A 178 3.81 -4.32 -6.69
N VAL A 179 2.93 -3.32 -6.56
CA VAL A 179 1.87 -3.03 -7.51
C VAL A 179 2.06 -1.60 -8.00
N ASP A 180 2.50 -1.48 -9.25
CA ASP A 180 2.65 -0.21 -9.96
C ASP A 180 2.08 -0.36 -11.38
N LEU A 181 1.42 0.69 -11.85
CA LEU A 181 0.89 0.78 -13.22
C LEU A 181 1.97 1.30 -14.18
N ASN A 182 2.97 2.00 -13.69
CA ASN A 182 4.17 2.34 -14.45
C ASN A 182 5.09 1.11 -14.51
N PRO A 183 5.31 0.50 -15.69
CA PRO A 183 6.07 -0.74 -15.85
C PRO A 183 7.58 -0.56 -15.62
#